data_AF-T1EK05-F1
#
_entry.id   AF-T1EK05-F1
#
_cell.length_a   1.000
_cell.length_b   1.000
_cell.length_c   1.000
_cell.angle_alpha   90.00
_cell.angle_beta   90.00
_cell.angle_gamma   90.00
#
_symmetry.space_group_name_H-M   'P 1'
#
loop_
_entity.id
_entity.type
_entity.pdbx_description
1 polymer ?
#
loop_
_entity_poly.entity_id
_entity_poly.type
_entity_poly.pdbx_seq_one_letter_code
_entity_poly.pdbx_strand_id
1 'polypeptide(L)' 'HPTPSCCSCESAKYQMTFSSLWSNQAHPEFFFQGRLQLVTMKWSNIVGSTHSSKYIMWQYGREVSDGMVHLCK' A
#
# COMPACT_ATOMS: atom_id res chain seq x y z
N HIS A 1 -2.05 5.78 -35.59
CA HIS A 1 -1.19 5.30 -34.49
C HIS A 1 -1.96 5.41 -33.18
N PRO A 2 -1.92 4.41 -32.28
CA PRO A 2 -2.56 4.56 -30.97
C PRO A 2 -1.87 5.70 -30.21
N THR A 3 -2.66 6.59 -29.64
CA THR A 3 -2.18 7.72 -28.85
C THR A 3 -1.50 7.22 -27.57
N PRO A 4 -0.34 7.77 -27.17
CA PRO A 4 0.26 7.41 -25.90
C PRO A 4 -0.66 7.84 -24.75
N SER A 5 -0.82 6.99 -23.73
CA SER A 5 -1.66 7.25 -22.56
C SER A 5 -1.15 8.40 -21.67
N CYS A 6 0.03 8.94 -21.97
CA CYS A 6 0.64 10.09 -21.34
C CYS A 6 1.27 10.99 -22.43
N CYS A 7 1.06 12.30 -22.33
CA CYS A 7 1.58 13.31 -23.24
C CYS A 7 2.56 14.29 -22.55
N SER A 8 2.95 14.02 -21.30
CA SER A 8 3.97 14.84 -20.63
C SER A 8 5.33 14.60 -21.29
N CYS A 9 6.01 15.68 -21.64
CA CYS A 9 7.39 15.66 -22.12
C CYS A 9 8.40 15.71 -20.96
N GLU A 10 7.95 16.12 -19.78
CA GLU A 10 8.80 16.36 -18.61
C GLU A 10 8.50 15.40 -17.46
N SER A 11 9.49 15.24 -16.58
CA SER A 11 9.36 14.46 -15.35
C SER A 11 8.91 15.36 -14.20
N ALA A 12 8.06 14.84 -13.32
CA ALA A 12 7.61 15.53 -12.12
C ALA A 12 8.08 14.79 -10.86
N LYS A 13 8.26 15.52 -9.77
CA LYS A 13 8.62 14.98 -8.44
C LYS A 13 7.44 15.14 -7.50
N TYR A 14 7.19 14.12 -6.69
CA TYR A 14 6.10 14.09 -5.73
C TYR A 14 6.60 13.62 -4.37
N GLN A 15 5.99 14.17 -3.31
CA GLN A 15 6.11 13.65 -1.96
C GLN A 15 4.83 12.90 -1.61
N MET A 16 4.97 11.66 -1.15
CA MET A 16 3.86 10.86 -0.68
C MET A 16 3.89 10.78 0.84
N THR A 17 2.76 11.08 1.47
CA THR A 17 2.57 10.97 2.91
C THR A 17 1.50 9.91 3.17
N PHE A 18 1.84 8.91 3.99
CA PHE A 18 0.88 7.93 4.47
C PHE A 18 0.44 8.28 5.89
N SER A 19 -0.88 8.41 6.07
CA SER A 19 -1.50 8.68 7.36
C SER A 19 -2.50 7.57 7.67
N SER A 20 -2.23 6.79 8.70
CA SER A 20 -3.13 5.73 9.15
C SER A 20 -4.33 6.32 9.89
N LEU A 21 -5.54 5.89 9.51
CA LEU A 21 -6.77 6.15 10.27
C LEU A 21 -7.17 4.98 11.18
N TRP A 22 -6.41 3.88 11.13
CA TRP A 22 -6.65 2.73 11.99
C TRP A 22 -6.47 3.13 13.44
N SER A 23 -7.55 3.02 14.22
CA SER A 23 -7.63 3.41 15.61
C SER A 23 -8.73 2.63 16.31
N ASN A 24 -8.75 2.65 17.64
CA ASN A 24 -9.80 1.99 18.43
C ASN A 24 -11.18 2.60 18.18
N GLN A 25 -11.23 3.87 17.79
CA GLN A 25 -12.48 4.53 17.43
C GLN A 25 -13.01 4.02 16.09
N ALA A 26 -12.14 3.85 15.10
CA ALA A 26 -12.52 3.33 13.79
C ALA A 26 -12.79 1.82 13.79
N HIS A 27 -12.13 1.08 14.68
CA HIS A 27 -12.24 -0.38 14.79
C HIS A 27 -12.44 -0.82 16.26
N PRO A 28 -13.64 -0.56 16.84
CA PRO A 28 -13.91 -0.74 18.27
C PRO A 28 -13.97 -2.21 18.72
N GLU A 29 -14.34 -3.14 17.83
CA GLU A 29 -14.41 -4.57 18.14
C GLU A 29 -13.04 -5.17 18.54
N PHE A 30 -11.94 -4.63 18.01
CA PHE A 30 -10.58 -5.06 18.36
C PHE A 30 -10.12 -4.55 19.73
N PHE A 31 -10.77 -3.53 20.28
CA PHE A 31 -10.44 -3.00 21.61
C PHE A 31 -10.76 -4.00 22.73
N PHE A 32 -11.75 -4.88 22.52
CA PHE A 32 -12.13 -5.90 23.49
C PHE A 32 -11.12 -7.05 23.61
N GLN A 33 -10.09 -7.10 22.76
CA GLN A 33 -9.04 -8.14 22.76
C GLN A 33 -7.86 -7.84 23.72
N GLY A 34 -7.93 -6.75 24.50
CA GLY A 34 -7.03 -6.48 25.63
C GLY A 34 -5.88 -5.51 25.34
N ARG A 35 -5.26 -4.99 26.42
CA ARG A 35 -4.25 -3.92 26.37
C ARG A 35 -2.97 -4.26 25.57
N LEU A 36 -2.61 -5.54 25.45
CA LEU A 36 -1.42 -5.98 24.70
C LEU A 36 -1.54 -5.77 23.18
N GLN A 37 -2.76 -5.81 22.64
CA GLN A 37 -2.99 -5.67 21.20
C GLN A 37 -2.81 -4.22 20.72
N LEU A 38 -3.11 -3.25 21.59
CA LEU A 38 -2.95 -1.82 21.30
C LEU A 38 -1.49 -1.41 21.14
N VAL A 39 -0.58 -2.06 21.88
CA VAL A 39 0.87 -1.73 21.84
C VAL A 39 1.57 -2.41 20.65
N THR A 40 0.95 -3.42 20.04
CA THR A 40 1.53 -4.19 18.93
C THR A 40 0.99 -3.77 17.55
N MET A 41 -0.10 -2.99 17.50
CA MET A 41 -0.65 -2.44 16.26
C MET A 41 0.28 -1.41 15.63
N LYS A 42 0.94 -1.84 14.55
CA LYS A 42 1.85 -1.04 13.76
C LYS A 42 1.72 -1.39 12.29
N TRP A 43 2.11 -0.47 11.43
CA TRP A 43 2.30 -0.73 10.01
C TRP A 43 3.73 -1.20 9.75
N SER A 44 3.91 -2.08 8.77
CA SER A 44 5.22 -2.36 8.22
C SER A 44 5.76 -1.13 7.46
N ASN A 45 7.01 -1.22 7.01
CA ASN A 45 7.55 -0.22 6.09
C ASN A 45 6.72 -0.18 4.80
N ILE A 46 6.54 1.03 4.26
CA ILE A 46 5.85 1.24 2.99
C ILE A 46 6.82 0.96 1.86
N VAL A 47 6.42 0.09 0.93
CA VAL A 47 7.19 -0.26 -0.26
C VAL A 47 6.35 0.08 -1.50
N GLY A 48 6.96 0.76 -2.45
CA GLY A 48 6.28 1.26 -3.65
C GLY A 48 7.29 1.61 -4.75
N SER A 49 6.78 1.90 -5.95
CA SER A 49 7.60 2.34 -7.07
C SER A 49 6.76 3.13 -8.08
N THR A 50 7.40 4.06 -8.79
CA THR A 50 6.80 4.71 -9.97
C THR A 50 7.02 3.80 -11.18
N HIS A 51 5.95 3.35 -11.83
CA HIS A 51 6.04 2.40 -12.94
C HIS A 51 5.02 2.68 -14.06
N SER A 52 5.24 2.04 -15.22
CA SER A 52 4.27 2.06 -16.33
C SER A 52 3.18 1.00 -16.16
N SER A 53 2.14 1.02 -16.99
CA SER A 53 1.06 0.03 -16.99
C SER A 53 1.49 -1.41 -17.33
N LYS A 54 2.73 -1.61 -17.79
CA LYS A 54 3.28 -2.93 -18.09
C LYS A 54 3.72 -3.71 -16.86
N TYR A 55 3.90 -3.03 -15.73
CA TYR A 55 4.26 -3.65 -14.45
C TYR A 55 3.07 -3.57 -13.49
N ILE A 56 2.82 -4.67 -12.78
CA ILE A 56 1.76 -4.78 -11.77
C ILE A 56 2.42 -5.28 -10.49
N MET A 57 2.50 -4.43 -9.46
CA MET A 57 3.06 -4.81 -8.17
C MET A 57 2.15 -5.81 -7.43
N TRP A 58 0.85 -5.51 -7.39
CA TRP A 58 -0.20 -6.39 -6.91
C TRP A 58 -1.53 -5.97 -7.57
N GLN A 59 -2.49 -6.87 -7.64
CA GLN A 59 -3.84 -6.58 -8.14
C GLN A 59 -4.85 -7.51 -7.48
N TYR A 60 -6.03 -6.99 -7.15
CA TYR A 60 -7.12 -7.79 -6.61
C TYR A 60 -7.48 -8.95 -7.54
N GLY A 61 -7.69 -10.14 -6.97
CA GLY A 61 -8.07 -11.34 -7.72
C GLY A 61 -6.96 -11.95 -8.58
N ARG A 62 -5.71 -11.47 -8.46
CA ARG A 62 -4.55 -12.08 -9.09
C ARG A 62 -3.62 -12.71 -8.07
N GLU A 63 -2.89 -13.73 -8.50
CA GLU A 63 -1.80 -14.30 -7.71
C GLU A 63 -0.71 -13.25 -7.47
N VAL A 64 -0.14 -13.30 -6.27
CA VAL A 64 0.92 -12.40 -5.82
C VAL A 64 2.29 -13.03 -6.08
N SER A 65 3.30 -12.20 -6.33
CA SER A 65 4.68 -12.66 -6.48
C SER A 65 5.29 -13.12 -5.15
N ASP A 66 6.34 -13.93 -5.20
CA ASP A 66 7.08 -14.36 -4.00
C ASP A 66 7.58 -13.19 -3.15
N GLY A 67 7.97 -12.08 -3.78
CA GLY A 67 8.37 -10.87 -3.09
C GLY A 67 7.22 -10.24 -2.29
N MET A 68 6.01 -10.23 -2.85
CA MET A 68 4.82 -9.74 -2.14
C MET A 68 4.40 -10.71 -1.01
N VAL A 69 4.53 -12.03 -1.25
CA VAL A 69 4.33 -13.04 -0.19
C VAL A 69 5.29 -12.81 0.97
N HIS A 70 6.55 -12.45 0.70
CA HIS A 70 7.52 -12.14 1.74
C HIS A 70 7.16 -10.87 2.53
N LEU A 71 6.61 -9.84 1.86
CA LEU A 71 6.17 -8.60 2.53
C LEU A 71 4.93 -8.78 3.41
N CYS A 72 4.06 -9.75 3.11
CA CYS A 72 2.83 -10.00 3.85
C CYS A 72 2.96 -10.99 5.03
N LYS A 73 4.16 -11.55 5.25
CA LYS A 73 4.45 -12.46 6.37
C LYS A 73 4.84 -11.70 7.63
#